data_AF-X1SZB8-F1
#
_entry.id   AF-X1SZB8-F1
#
_cell.length_a   1.000
_cell.length_b   1.000
_cell.length_c   1.000
_cell.angle_alpha   90.00
_cell.angle_beta   90.00
_cell.angle_gamma   90.00
#
_symmetry.space_group_name_H-M   'P 1'
#
loop_
_entity.id
_entity.type
_entity.pdbx_description
1 polymer ?
#
loop_
_entity_poly.entity_id
_entity_poly.type
_entity_poly.pdbx_seq_one_letter_code
_entity_poly.pdbx_strand_id
1 'polypeptide(L)' 'AAKKMNIDGLIFNQVFGCPSISKTYDILKDKMKTELNKPSIVINFKKIGENLDLVKKSVEPFMERLKNKY' A
#
# COMPACT_ATOMS: atom_id res chain seq x y z
N ALA A 1 -14.86 1.86 4.90
CA ALA A 1 -14.76 0.48 4.40
C ALA A 1 -13.78 -0.34 5.24
N ALA A 2 -12.48 0.00 5.24
CA ALA A 2 -11.43 -0.74 5.95
C ALA A 2 -11.73 -1.10 7.41
N LYS A 3 -12.27 -0.19 8.24
CA LYS A 3 -12.68 -0.49 9.64
C LYS A 3 -13.68 -1.66 9.78
N LYS A 4 -14.48 -1.91 8.74
CA LYS A 4 -15.50 -2.98 8.70
C LYS A 4 -14.97 -4.26 8.02
N MET A 5 -13.75 -4.19 7.47
CA MET A 5 -13.10 -5.30 6.80
C MET A 5 -11.98 -5.80 7.73
N ASN A 6 -11.88 -7.11 7.95
CA ASN A 6 -10.81 -7.66 8.77
C ASN A 6 -9.48 -7.67 7.99
N ILE A 7 -8.88 -6.50 7.80
CA ILE A 7 -7.64 -6.32 7.04
C ILE A 7 -6.42 -6.29 7.96
N ASP A 8 -5.31 -6.84 7.47
CA ASP A 8 -4.02 -6.85 8.17
C ASP A 8 -3.09 -5.70 7.73
N GLY A 9 -3.34 -5.13 6.55
CA GLY A 9 -2.60 -4.01 6.01
C GLY A 9 -3.21 -3.49 4.71
N LEU A 10 -2.59 -2.46 4.14
CA LEU A 10 -3.07 -1.83 2.91
C LEU A 10 -1.94 -1.62 1.90
N ILE A 11 -2.16 -2.07 0.66
CA ILE A 11 -1.27 -1.81 -0.47
C ILE A 11 -1.97 -0.81 -1.38
N PHE A 12 -1.34 0.34 -1.59
CA PHE A 12 -1.78 1.34 -2.55
C PHE A 12 -1.11 1.14 -3.89
N ASN A 13 -1.90 0.89 -4.93
CA ASN A 13 -1.41 0.89 -6.30
C ASN A 13 -1.45 2.32 -6.86
N GLN A 14 -0.27 2.89 -7.10
CA GLN A 14 -0.11 4.17 -7.76
C GLN A 14 0.35 3.96 -9.21
N VAL A 15 -0.56 4.23 -10.15
CA VAL A 15 -0.23 4.21 -11.58
C VAL A 15 0.40 5.55 -11.96
N PHE A 16 1.53 5.49 -12.68
CA PHE A 16 2.24 6.67 -13.17
C PHE A 16 1.30 7.56 -14.02
N GLY A 17 1.31 8.87 -13.77
CA GLY A 17 0.49 9.83 -14.51
C GLY A 17 -0.91 10.10 -13.96
N CYS A 18 -1.24 9.63 -12.74
CA CYS A 18 -2.49 10.00 -12.07
C CYS A 18 -2.27 11.20 -11.12
N PRO A 19 -2.60 12.45 -11.52
CA PRO A 19 -2.32 13.67 -10.73
C PRO A 19 -3.17 13.80 -9.47
N SER A 20 -4.28 13.07 -9.38
CA SER A 20 -5.24 13.07 -8.26
C SER A 20 -4.78 12.28 -7.01
N ILE A 21 -3.60 11.64 -7.06
CA ILE A 21 -3.13 10.72 -6.00
C ILE A 21 -2.23 11.40 -4.96
N SER A 22 -1.65 12.57 -5.26
CA SER A 22 -0.51 13.09 -4.48
C SER A 22 -0.82 13.32 -2.99
N LYS A 23 -2.00 13.87 -2.64
CA LYS A 23 -2.38 14.09 -1.22
C LYS A 23 -3.22 12.97 -0.62
N THR A 24 -3.99 12.27 -1.45
CA THR A 24 -4.92 11.22 -0.98
C THR A 24 -4.18 10.07 -0.33
N TYR A 25 -3.00 9.69 -0.87
CA TYR A 25 -2.18 8.65 -0.28
C TYR A 25 -1.66 9.05 1.10
N ASP A 26 -1.08 10.25 1.25
CA ASP A 26 -0.51 10.67 2.53
C ASP A 26 -1.57 10.68 3.63
N ILE A 27 -2.77 11.18 3.31
CA ILE A 27 -3.92 11.15 4.22
C ILE A 27 -4.31 9.72 4.57
N LEU A 28 -4.37 8.81 3.59
CA LEU A 28 -4.75 7.43 3.84
C LEU A 28 -3.69 6.66 4.63
N LYS A 29 -2.41 6.88 4.33
CA LYS A 29 -1.28 6.31 5.06
C LYS A 29 -1.32 6.75 6.52
N ASP A 30 -1.57 8.04 6.75
CA ASP A 30 -1.70 8.58 8.11
C ASP A 30 -2.88 7.94 8.84
N LYS A 31 -4.06 7.88 8.24
CA LYS A 31 -5.23 7.21 8.83
C LYS A 31 -5.03 5.72 9.09
N MET A 32 -4.33 5.00 8.20
CA MET A 32 -3.96 3.60 8.42
C MET A 32 -3.11 3.45 9.69
N LYS A 33 -2.19 4.38 9.93
CA LYS A 33 -1.33 4.39 11.10
C LYS A 33 -2.08 4.85 12.36
N THR A 34 -2.77 5.98 12.31
CA THR A 34 -3.34 6.66 13.48
C THR A 34 -4.69 6.09 13.90
N GLU A 35 -5.54 5.72 12.95
CA GLU A 35 -6.90 5.24 13.25
C GLU A 35 -7.02 3.72 13.28
N LEU A 36 -6.21 3.02 12.49
CA LEU A 36 -6.30 1.56 12.33
C LEU A 36 -5.13 0.82 12.98
N ASN A 37 -4.03 1.51 13.27
CA ASN A 37 -2.77 0.90 13.69
C ASN A 37 -2.36 -0.29 12.79
N LYS A 38 -2.54 -0.11 11.48
CA LYS A 38 -2.26 -1.12 10.47
C LYS A 38 -1.18 -0.62 9.50
N PRO A 39 -0.26 -1.50 9.08
CA PRO A 39 0.78 -1.15 8.12
C PRO A 39 0.21 -0.83 6.73
N SER A 40 0.91 0.05 6.00
CA SER A 40 0.61 0.31 4.58
C SER A 40 1.86 0.58 3.75
N ILE A 41 1.77 0.30 2.45
CA ILE A 41 2.82 0.58 1.44
C ILE A 41 2.22 1.12 0.15
N VAL A 42 3.06 1.69 -0.71
CA VAL A 42 2.73 2.05 -2.09
C VAL A 42 3.53 1.18 -3.03
N ILE A 43 2.87 0.70 -4.07
CA ILE A 43 3.51 0.11 -5.24
C ILE A 43 3.25 1.00 -6.43
N ASN A 44 4.31 1.26 -7.20
CA ASN A 44 4.24 2.11 -8.38
C ASN A 44 4.34 1.25 -9.63
N PHE A 45 3.35 1.36 -10.50
CA PHE A 45 3.41 0.77 -11.83
C PHE A 45 3.58 1.89 -12.87
N LYS A 46 4.58 1.74 -13.74
CA LYS A 46 4.66 2.55 -14.98
C LYS A 46 3.49 2.21 -15.91
N LYS A 47 3.22 0.91 -16.02
CA LYS A 47 2.04 0.27 -16.59
C LYS A 47 1.79 -1.01 -15.79
N ILE A 48 0.52 -1.35 -15.54
CA ILE A 48 0.20 -2.59 -14.80
C ILE A 48 0.78 -3.79 -15.57
N GLY A 49 1.56 -4.62 -14.88
CA GLY A 49 2.28 -5.75 -15.48
C GLY A 49 3.72 -5.45 -15.91
N GLU A 50 4.16 -4.18 -15.89
CA GLU A 50 5.56 -3.81 -16.10
C GLU A 50 6.29 -3.57 -14.77
N ASN A 51 7.63 -3.64 -14.79
CA ASN A 51 8.51 -3.44 -13.62
C ASN A 51 8.19 -4.39 -12.43
N LEU A 52 7.77 -5.62 -12.72
CA LEU A 52 7.37 -6.60 -11.72
C LEU A 52 8.45 -6.88 -10.68
N ASP A 53 9.73 -6.86 -11.05
CA ASP A 53 10.82 -7.07 -10.10
C ASP A 53 10.92 -5.96 -9.04
N LEU A 54 10.64 -4.71 -9.41
CA LEU A 54 10.62 -3.58 -8.48
C LEU A 54 9.41 -3.64 -7.54
N VAL A 55 8.26 -4.02 -8.09
CA VAL A 55 7.03 -4.24 -7.30
C VAL A 55 7.26 -5.39 -6.32
N LYS A 56 7.83 -6.50 -6.78
CA LYS A 56 8.14 -7.69 -5.98
C LYS A 56 9.05 -7.35 -4.79
N LYS A 57 10.14 -6.61 -5.04
CA LYS A 57 11.04 -6.11 -3.98
C LYS A 57 10.36 -5.24 -2.91
N SER A 58 9.22 -4.63 -3.22
CA SER A 58 8.45 -3.82 -2.28
C SER A 58 7.38 -4.64 -1.55
N VAL A 59 6.72 -5.57 -2.26
CA VAL A 59 5.61 -6.36 -1.74
C VAL A 59 6.09 -7.52 -0.88
N GLU A 60 7.16 -8.24 -1.27
CA GLU A 60 7.64 -9.40 -0.51
C GLU A 60 7.96 -9.07 0.95
N PRO A 61 8.79 -8.05 1.26
CA PRO A 61 9.09 -7.71 2.65
C PRO A 61 7.84 -7.29 3.42
N PHE A 62 6.89 -6.61 2.76
CA PHE A 62 5.63 -6.19 3.38
C PHE A 62 4.74 -7.39 3.74
N MET A 63 4.64 -8.37 2.86
CA MET A 63 3.86 -9.59 3.10
C MET A 63 4.50 -10.45 4.19
N GLU A 64 5.83 -10.56 4.22
CA GLU A 64 6.56 -11.23 5.31
C GLU A 64 6.30 -10.55 6.65
N ARG A 65 6.35 -9.22 6.66
CA ARG A 65 5.94 -8.37 7.79
C ARG A 65 4.54 -8.74 8.29
N LEU A 66 3.54 -8.72 7.41
CA LEU A 66 2.17 -9.09 7.76
C LEU A 66 2.05 -10.51 8.33
N LYS A 67 2.76 -11.48 7.74
CA LYS A 67 2.76 -12.87 8.21
C LYS A 67 3.31 -12.99 9.63
N ASN A 68 4.34 -12.23 9.95
CA ASN A 68 4.97 -12.21 11.27
C ASN A 68 4.22 -11.31 12.27
N LYS A 69 2.98 -10.89 11.94
CA LYS A 69 2.21 -9.87 12.65
C LYS A 69 3.06 -8.64 12.93
N TYR A 70 3.75 -8.12 11.92
CA TYR A 70 3.83 -6.70 11.58
C TYR A 70 4.97 -6.42 10.63
#